data_AF-E0NQQ9-F1
#
_entry.id   AF-E0NQQ9-F1
#
_cell.length_a   1.000
_cell.length_b   1.000
_cell.length_c   1.000
_cell.angle_alpha   90.00
_cell.angle_beta   90.00
_cell.angle_gamma   90.00
#
_symmetry.space_group_name_H-M   'P 1'
#
loop_
_entity.id
_entity.type
_entity.pdbx_description
1 polymer ?
#
loop_
_entity_poly.entity_id
_entity_poly.type
_entity_poly.pdbx_seq_one_letter_code
_entity_poly.pdbx_strand_id
1 'polypeptide(L)'
;MEKQTDKESISKRDIILNESFRLFLKKGYAAVSFADLVEATNVSRGNMFHHFKNKEDIFHHAVDRFVFQFLTNDAPDLLAFTSSMPLKDFIDNRIKNIGRRMKSFFMMTKGTVTCSVLNKLTLSKSKKE
;
A
#
# COMPACT_ATOMS: atom_id res chain seq x y z
N MET A 1 15.11 -38.84 -2.28
CA MET A 1 14.32 -38.04 -3.23
C MET A 1 13.88 -36.78 -2.52
N GLU A 2 14.63 -35.71 -2.72
CA GLU A 2 14.48 -34.42 -2.05
C GLU A 2 13.35 -33.64 -2.74
N LYS A 3 12.33 -33.25 -1.97
CA LYS A 3 11.18 -32.51 -2.50
C LYS A 3 11.64 -31.11 -2.90
N GLN A 4 11.48 -30.82 -4.19
CA GLN A 4 11.69 -29.53 -4.81
C GLN A 4 10.82 -28.48 -4.11
N THR A 5 11.45 -27.44 -3.58
CA THR A 5 10.81 -26.28 -2.99
C THR A 5 10.03 -25.53 -4.07
N ASP A 6 8.72 -25.40 -3.86
CA ASP A 6 7.83 -24.63 -4.70
C ASP A 6 8.33 -23.17 -4.78
N LYS A 7 8.73 -22.74 -5.98
CA LYS A 7 8.82 -21.32 -6.32
C LYS A 7 7.43 -20.73 -6.09
N GLU A 8 7.25 -19.88 -5.09
CA GLU A 8 6.00 -19.12 -4.89
C GLU A 8 5.63 -18.38 -6.19
N SER A 9 4.70 -18.95 -6.96
CA SER A 9 4.17 -18.31 -8.15
C SER A 9 3.30 -17.14 -7.70
N ILE A 10 3.78 -15.91 -7.90
CA ILE A 10 3.00 -14.71 -7.59
C ILE A 10 1.65 -14.81 -8.31
N SER A 11 0.56 -14.79 -7.55
CA SER A 11 -0.79 -14.88 -8.08
C SER A 11 -1.11 -13.68 -8.97
N LYS A 12 -1.90 -13.88 -10.03
CA LYS A 12 -2.42 -12.77 -10.84
C LYS A 12 -3.21 -11.76 -10.00
N ARG A 13 -3.91 -12.24 -8.97
CA ARG A 13 -4.58 -11.37 -7.98
C ARG A 13 -3.59 -10.44 -7.29
N ASP A 14 -2.41 -10.95 -6.93
CA ASP A 14 -1.37 -10.16 -6.26
C ASP A 14 -0.75 -9.13 -7.19
N ILE A 15 -0.49 -9.50 -8.46
CA ILE A 15 -0.02 -8.59 -9.50
C ILE A 15 -1.02 -7.44 -9.68
N ILE A 16 -2.31 -7.77 -9.79
CA ILE A 16 -3.38 -6.78 -9.92
C ILE A 16 -3.33 -5.81 -8.74
N LEU A 17 -3.30 -6.31 -7.51
CA LEU A 17 -3.32 -5.45 -6.32
C LEU A 17 -2.07 -4.57 -6.21
N ASN A 18 -0.88 -5.13 -6.43
CA ASN A 18 0.39 -4.40 -6.36
C ASN A 18 0.44 -3.23 -7.35
N GLU A 19 0.20 -3.49 -8.64
CA GLU A 19 0.31 -2.46 -9.67
C GLU A 19 -0.86 -1.47 -9.61
N SER A 20 -2.06 -1.93 -9.27
CA SER A 20 -3.21 -1.03 -9.08
C SER A 20 -2.96 -0.06 -7.94
N PHE A 21 -2.46 -0.55 -6.80
CA PHE A 21 -2.13 0.31 -5.65
C PHE A 21 -1.09 1.36 -6.02
N ARG A 22 -0.01 0.95 -6.71
CA ARG A 22 1.02 1.88 -7.19
C ARG A 22 0.44 2.94 -8.12
N LEU A 23 -0.43 2.54 -9.03
CA LEU A 23 -1.05 3.45 -9.99
C LEU A 23 -1.98 4.44 -9.28
N PHE A 24 -2.78 3.99 -8.31
CA PHE A 24 -3.63 4.86 -7.49
C PHE A 24 -2.82 5.86 -6.67
N LEU A 25 -1.67 5.45 -6.11
CA LEU A 25 -0.78 6.38 -5.40
C LEU A 25 -0.18 7.45 -6.31
N LYS A 26 0.10 7.11 -7.58
CA LYS A 26 0.77 8.00 -8.53
C LYS A 26 -0.18 8.95 -9.25
N LYS A 27 -1.34 8.45 -9.71
CA LYS A 27 -2.31 9.22 -10.50
C LYS A 27 -3.51 9.70 -9.68
N GLY A 28 -3.77 9.10 -8.52
CA GLY A 28 -5.00 9.29 -7.75
C GLY A 28 -6.15 8.42 -8.27
N TYR A 29 -7.09 8.07 -7.38
CA TYR A 29 -8.20 7.15 -7.70
C TYR A 29 -9.08 7.61 -8.87
N ALA A 30 -9.40 8.90 -8.94
CA ALA A 30 -10.30 9.45 -9.94
C ALA A 30 -9.69 9.40 -11.36
N ALA A 31 -8.38 9.63 -11.48
CA ALA A 31 -7.69 9.69 -12.78
C ALA A 31 -7.33 8.30 -13.35
N VAL A 32 -7.47 7.24 -12.56
CA VAL A 32 -7.21 5.87 -13.00
C VAL A 32 -8.47 5.27 -13.63
N SER A 33 -8.38 4.88 -14.89
CA SER A 33 -9.41 4.10 -15.59
C SER A 33 -9.15 2.59 -15.46
N PHE A 34 -10.17 1.78 -15.75
CA PHE A 34 -9.97 0.32 -15.79
C PHE A 34 -9.03 -0.11 -16.92
N ALA A 35 -8.93 0.67 -18.01
CA ALA A 35 -7.99 0.40 -19.08
C ALA A 35 -6.54 0.61 -18.63
N ASP A 36 -6.27 1.68 -17.86
CA ASP A 36 -4.95 1.89 -17.25
C ASP A 36 -4.54 0.72 -16.34
N LEU A 37 -5.50 0.12 -15.61
CA LEU A 37 -5.25 -1.03 -14.75
C LEU A 37 -4.87 -2.28 -15.54
N VAL A 38 -5.58 -2.55 -16.64
CA VAL A 38 -5.25 -3.66 -17.56
C VAL A 38 -3.83 -3.49 -18.11
N GLU A 39 -3.49 -2.27 -18.55
CA GLU A 39 -2.17 -1.95 -19.07
C GLU A 39 -1.07 -2.08 -18.00
N ALA A 40 -1.30 -1.50 -16.82
CA ALA A 40 -0.32 -1.51 -15.73
C ALA A 40 -0.05 -2.90 -15.17
N THR A 41 -1.07 -3.77 -15.14
CA THR A 41 -0.97 -5.12 -14.57
C THR A 41 -0.54 -6.16 -15.60
N ASN A 42 -0.65 -5.84 -16.90
CA ASN A 42 -0.51 -6.78 -18.01
C ASN A 42 -1.41 -8.03 -17.86
N VAL A 43 -2.54 -7.88 -17.16
CA VAL A 43 -3.56 -8.93 -16.98
C VAL A 43 -4.75 -8.61 -17.87
N SER A 44 -5.23 -9.60 -18.62
CA SER A 44 -6.35 -9.41 -19.53
C SER A 44 -7.62 -8.97 -18.79
N ARG A 45 -8.46 -8.18 -19.46
CA ARG A 45 -9.70 -7.64 -18.90
C ARG A 45 -10.61 -8.73 -18.32
N GLY A 46 -10.76 -9.85 -19.04
CA GLY A 46 -11.57 -10.98 -18.58
C GLY A 46 -11.00 -11.64 -17.31
N ASN A 47 -9.68 -11.75 -17.20
CA ASN A 47 -9.04 -12.31 -16.00
C ASN A 47 -9.12 -11.34 -14.81
N MET A 48 -9.04 -10.02 -15.03
CA MET A 48 -9.32 -9.04 -13.99
C MET A 48 -10.75 -9.16 -13.46
N PHE A 49 -11.75 -9.28 -14.35
CA PHE A 49 -13.15 -9.46 -13.94
C PHE A 49 -13.40 -10.79 -13.22
N HIS A 50 -12.58 -11.80 -13.45
CA HIS A 50 -12.62 -13.04 -12.68
C HIS A 50 -12.18 -12.83 -11.22
N HIS A 51 -11.27 -11.90 -10.97
CA HIS A 51 -10.75 -11.62 -9.63
C HIS A 51 -11.48 -10.49 -8.89
N PHE A 52 -11.99 -9.50 -9.61
CA PHE A 52 -12.57 -8.28 -9.06
C PHE A 52 -13.74 -7.77 -9.89
N LYS A 53 -14.78 -7.27 -9.22
CA LYS A 53 -16.02 -6.85 -9.89
C LYS A 53 -15.86 -5.54 -10.67
N ASN A 54 -15.08 -4.59 -10.13
CA ASN A 54 -14.90 -3.26 -10.69
C ASN A 54 -13.66 -2.56 -10.11
N LYS A 55 -13.40 -1.32 -10.52
CA LYS A 55 -12.28 -0.49 -10.03
C LYS A 55 -12.31 -0.26 -8.52
N GLU A 56 -13.50 -0.05 -7.96
CA GLU A 56 -13.70 0.22 -6.54
C GLU A 56 -13.36 -1.01 -5.70
N ASP A 57 -13.78 -2.19 -6.15
CA ASP A 57 -13.45 -3.47 -5.53
C ASP A 57 -11.93 -3.73 -5.49
N ILE A 58 -11.23 -3.44 -6.60
CA ILE A 58 -9.76 -3.51 -6.66
C ILE A 58 -9.13 -2.53 -5.65
N PHE A 59 -9.65 -1.31 -5.60
CA PHE A 59 -9.13 -0.28 -4.70
C PHE A 59 -9.29 -0.68 -3.23
N HIS A 60 -10.48 -1.14 -2.81
CA HIS A 60 -10.72 -1.59 -1.45
C HIS A 60 -9.81 -2.75 -1.07
N HIS A 61 -9.69 -3.78 -1.91
CA HIS A 61 -8.78 -4.89 -1.64
C HIS A 61 -7.30 -4.47 -1.60
N ALA A 62 -6.89 -3.49 -2.42
CA ALA A 62 -5.53 -2.98 -2.40
C ALA A 62 -5.27 -2.20 -1.11
N VAL A 63 -6.19 -1.33 -0.71
CA VAL A 63 -6.09 -0.58 0.57
C VAL A 63 -6.12 -1.55 1.75
N ASP A 64 -7.00 -2.55 1.75
CA ASP A 64 -7.04 -3.58 2.78
C ASP A 64 -5.70 -4.26 2.91
N ARG A 65 -5.07 -4.69 1.80
CA ARG A 65 -3.77 -5.34 1.85
C ARG A 65 -2.63 -4.43 2.32
N PHE A 66 -2.50 -3.24 1.73
CA PHE A 66 -1.32 -2.39 1.92
C PHE A 66 -1.44 -1.40 3.09
N VAL A 67 -2.66 -1.11 3.53
CA VAL A 67 -2.95 -0.16 4.61
C VAL A 67 -3.44 -0.91 5.85
N PHE A 68 -4.52 -1.69 5.76
CA PHE A 68 -5.18 -2.25 6.94
C PHE A 68 -4.58 -3.57 7.44
N GLN A 69 -4.31 -4.53 6.55
CA GLN A 69 -3.71 -5.81 6.90
C GLN A 69 -2.28 -5.63 7.43
N PHE A 70 -1.61 -4.57 6.97
CA PHE A 70 -0.33 -4.14 7.53
C PHE A 70 -0.48 -3.49 8.92
N LEU A 71 -1.61 -2.83 9.21
CA LEU A 71 -1.92 -2.32 10.56
C LEU A 71 -2.21 -3.45 11.56
N THR A 72 -2.73 -4.59 11.09
CA THR A 72 -3.08 -5.75 11.93
C THR A 72 -1.97 -6.79 12.04
N ASN A 73 -1.11 -6.93 11.03
CA ASN A 73 0.01 -7.88 11.03
C ASN A 73 1.21 -7.42 11.87
N ASP A 74 1.18 -6.21 12.42
CA ASP A 74 2.09 -5.78 13.50
C ASP A 74 1.75 -6.43 14.87
N ALA A 75 1.09 -7.59 14.90
CA ALA A 75 0.66 -8.22 16.15
C ALA A 75 1.84 -8.81 16.95
N PRO A 76 1.90 -8.66 18.30
CA PRO A 76 1.11 -7.80 19.17
C PRO A 76 2.01 -6.76 19.85
N ASP A 77 1.79 -5.48 19.55
CA ASP A 77 2.08 -4.39 20.50
C ASP A 77 1.38 -4.61 21.87
N LEU A 78 0.44 -5.58 21.96
CA LEU A 78 -0.14 -6.06 23.21
C LEU A 78 0.83 -6.88 24.08
N LEU A 79 2.00 -7.32 23.61
CA LEU A 79 2.94 -8.10 24.44
C LEU A 79 3.96 -7.23 25.21
N ALA A 80 3.94 -5.91 25.05
CA ALA A 80 4.84 -5.00 25.75
C ALA A 80 4.21 -4.29 26.97
N PHE A 81 3.08 -4.80 27.50
CA PHE A 81 2.53 -4.32 28.79
C PHE A 81 3.42 -4.68 30.00
N THR A 82 4.54 -5.38 29.79
CA THR A 82 5.54 -5.68 30.81
C THR A 82 6.57 -4.55 30.99
N SER A 83 6.54 -3.51 30.15
CA SER A 83 7.39 -2.31 30.28
C SER A 83 6.88 -1.36 31.36
N SER A 84 7.79 -0.57 31.93
CA SER A 84 7.46 0.51 32.90
C SER A 84 6.72 1.69 32.24
N MET A 85 6.77 1.82 30.90
CA MET A 85 6.06 2.86 30.14
C MET A 85 5.30 2.28 28.92
N PRO A 86 4.30 1.41 29.15
CA PRO A 86 3.68 0.62 28.10
C PRO A 86 2.98 1.48 27.03
N LEU A 87 2.44 2.65 27.40
CA LEU A 87 1.86 3.59 26.43
C LEU A 87 2.93 4.28 25.56
N LYS A 88 4.09 4.65 26.12
CA LYS A 88 5.14 5.34 25.36
C LYS A 88 5.74 4.41 24.31
N ASP A 89 6.07 3.18 24.71
CA ASP A 89 6.66 2.19 23.82
C ASP A 89 5.68 1.82 22.69
N PHE A 90 4.40 1.69 23.03
CA PHE A 90 3.33 1.52 22.05
C PHE A 90 3.32 2.66 21.02
N ILE A 91 3.29 3.93 21.47
CA ILE A 91 3.25 5.08 20.56
C ILE A 91 4.52 5.17 19.72
N ASP A 92 5.70 4.93 20.30
CA ASP A 92 6.97 4.95 19.58
C ASP A 92 7.04 3.85 18.51
N ASN A 93 6.54 2.63 18.82
CA ASN A 93 6.46 1.55 17.84
C ASN A 93 5.50 1.90 16.69
N ARG A 94 4.33 2.48 17.01
CA ARG A 94 3.38 2.96 15.99
C ARG A 94 3.99 4.04 15.10
N ILE A 95 4.69 5.03 15.67
CA ILE A 95 5.36 6.10 14.90
C ILE A 95 6.45 5.50 13.99
N LYS A 96 7.28 4.59 14.51
CA LYS A 96 8.32 3.90 13.71
C LYS A 96 7.71 3.11 12.57
N ASN A 97 6.60 2.41 12.80
CA ASN A 97 5.91 1.64 11.76
C ASN A 97 5.35 2.56 10.68
N ILE A 98 4.70 3.66 11.07
CA ILE A 98 4.23 4.69 10.12
C ILE A 98 5.41 5.27 9.31
N GLY A 99 6.53 5.60 9.95
CA GLY A 99 7.71 6.12 9.27
C GLY A 99 8.32 5.13 8.26
N ARG A 100 8.44 3.84 8.63
CA ARG A 100 8.87 2.77 7.71
C ARG A 100 7.92 2.62 6.52
N ARG A 101 6.61 2.70 6.76
CA ARG A 101 5.57 2.60 5.71
C ARG A 101 5.64 3.77 4.74
N MET A 102 5.72 5.00 5.24
CA MET A 102 5.83 6.19 4.38
C MET A 102 7.08 6.12 3.49
N LYS A 103 8.21 5.61 4.02
CA LYS A 103 9.40 5.33 3.20
C LYS A 103 9.12 4.27 2.15
N SER A 104 8.48 3.15 2.49
CA SER A 104 8.15 2.09 1.52
C SER A 104 7.24 2.58 0.39
N PHE A 105 6.18 3.32 0.71
CA PHE A 105 5.28 3.91 -0.29
C PHE A 105 5.99 4.95 -1.16
N PHE A 106 6.85 5.77 -0.56
CA PHE A 106 7.68 6.72 -1.29
C PHE A 106 8.63 5.99 -2.26
N MET A 107 9.28 4.91 -1.83
CA MET A 107 10.18 4.13 -2.70
C MET A 107 9.42 3.40 -3.82
N MET A 108 8.27 2.81 -3.52
CA MET A 108 7.42 2.11 -4.50
C MET A 108 6.95 3.04 -5.62
N THR A 109 6.73 4.32 -5.30
CA THR A 109 6.31 5.36 -6.25
C THR A 109 7.47 6.17 -6.82
N LYS A 110 8.73 5.81 -6.54
CA LYS A 110 9.92 6.60 -6.92
C LYS A 110 9.80 8.09 -6.53
N GLY A 111 9.21 8.37 -5.38
CA GLY A 111 9.04 9.72 -4.85
C GLY A 111 7.91 10.56 -5.45
N THR A 112 7.01 9.97 -6.25
CA THR A 112 5.94 10.71 -6.96
C THR A 112 4.57 10.60 -6.32
N VAL A 113 4.47 10.40 -5.00
CA VAL A 113 3.16 10.43 -4.30
C VAL A 113 2.59 11.85 -4.37
N THR A 114 1.85 12.12 -5.44
CA THR A 114 1.13 13.38 -5.64
C THR A 114 -0.18 13.30 -4.87
N CYS A 115 -0.09 13.19 -3.55
CA CYS A 115 -1.22 13.61 -2.74
C CYS A 115 -1.34 15.12 -2.95
N SER A 116 -2.40 15.60 -3.58
CA SER A 116 -2.64 17.05 -3.76
C SER A 116 -2.56 17.81 -2.42
N VAL A 117 -2.86 17.10 -1.31
CA VAL A 117 -2.67 17.55 0.07
C VAL A 117 -1.19 17.74 0.44
N LEU A 118 -0.30 16.84 0.03
CA LEU A 118 1.15 16.96 0.28
C LEU A 118 1.76 18.12 -0.51
N ASN A 119 1.30 18.37 -1.74
CA ASN A 119 1.73 19.54 -2.51
C ASN A 119 1.31 20.86 -1.83
N LYS A 120 0.11 20.92 -1.21
CA LYS A 120 -0.30 22.10 -0.41
C LYS A 120 0.56 22.27 0.85
N LEU A 121 0.95 21.18 1.50
CA LEU A 121 1.78 21.23 2.70
C LEU A 121 3.23 21.64 2.40
N THR A 122 3.80 21.22 1.26
CA THR A 122 5.13 21.65 0.82
C THR A 122 5.14 23.12 0.36
N LEU A 123 4.12 23.57 -0.38
CA LEU A 123 4.01 24.98 -0.78
C LEU A 123 3.72 25.95 0.38
N SER A 124 3.11 25.49 1.49
CA SER A 124 2.86 26.35 2.67
C SER A 124 4.11 26.69 3.48
N LYS A 125 5.21 25.92 3.33
CA LYS A 125 6.48 26.17 4.02
C LYS A 125 7.43 27.11 3.24
N SER A 126 7.11 27.46 2.00
CA SER A 126 7.95 28.32 1.15
C SER A 126 7.52 29.80 1.11
N LYS A 127 6.59 30.23 1.98
CA LYS A 127 6.07 31.61 2.04
C LYS A 127 6.29 32.32 3.39
N LYS A 128 7.32 31.91 4.12
CA LYS A 128 7.88 32.69 5.24
C LYS A 128 9.36 32.95 4.94
N GLU A 129 9.60 33.88 4.02
CA GLU A 129 10.76 34.77 4.04
C GLU A 129 10.23 36.17 4.34
#